data_AF-A0A963VYV3-F1
#
_entry.id   AF-A0A963VYV3-F1
#
_cell.length_a   1.000
_cell.length_b   1.000
_cell.length_c   1.000
_cell.angle_alpha   90.00
_cell.angle_beta   90.00
_cell.angle_gamma   90.00
#
_symmetry.space_group_name_H-M   'P 1'
#
loop_
_entity.id
_entity.type
_entity.pdbx_description
1 polymer ?
#
loop_
_entity_poly.entity_id
_entity_poly.type
_entity_poly.pdbx_seq_one_letter_code
_entity_poly.pdbx_strand_id
1 'polypeptide(L)'
;KSAEAKPAEAAPSKAKPSGAAPSRARPSGASDDLTVIKGIGKATQTRLQKAGYVSYADIAACDPAKIVELLRDGQPISRERVEGWRAQAATLRDEAGKSGGASD
;
A
#
# COMPACT_ATOMS: atom_id res chain seq x y z
N LYS A 1 -12.64 48.97 21.33
CA LYS A 1 -11.77 49.47 20.25
C LYS A 1 -11.27 48.24 19.50
N SER A 2 -11.95 47.93 18.39
CA SER A 2 -11.37 47.90 17.02
C SER A 2 -10.52 46.64 16.82
N ALA A 3 -11.01 45.59 16.17
CA ALA A 3 -11.26 45.45 14.73
C ALA A 3 -9.99 45.60 13.89
N GLU A 4 -9.62 44.51 13.22
CA GLU A 4 -8.84 44.32 11.96
C GLU A 4 -8.02 43.04 12.08
N ALA A 5 -7.77 42.22 11.06
CA ALA A 5 -8.29 42.08 9.72
C ALA A 5 -7.68 40.78 9.17
N LYS A 6 -8.38 40.13 8.25
CA LYS A 6 -7.81 39.12 7.35
C LYS A 6 -6.57 39.69 6.65
N PRO A 7 -5.59 38.83 6.36
CA PRO A 7 -5.28 38.61 4.95
C PRO A 7 -5.57 37.15 4.58
N ALA A 8 -6.40 37.00 3.56
CA ALA A 8 -6.32 35.83 2.70
C ALA A 8 -5.20 36.12 1.70
N GLU A 9 -4.18 35.27 1.62
CA GLU A 9 -3.45 35.08 0.38
C GLU A 9 -2.95 33.63 0.28
N ALA A 10 -3.15 33.10 -0.92
CA ALA A 10 -3.07 31.71 -1.29
C ALA A 10 -1.63 31.22 -1.44
N ALA A 11 -1.39 29.97 -1.02
CA ALA A 11 -0.48 29.07 -1.71
C ALA A 11 -0.87 27.60 -1.43
N PRO A 12 -1.79 27.00 -2.20
CA PRO A 12 -1.84 25.54 -2.30
C PRO A 12 -0.69 25.14 -3.24
N SER A 13 0.52 25.08 -2.70
CA SER A 13 1.66 24.49 -3.41
C SER A 13 2.55 23.74 -2.42
N LYS A 14 2.01 22.61 -1.96
CA LYS A 14 2.83 21.43 -1.76
C LYS A 14 2.25 20.30 -2.61
N ALA A 15 2.73 20.27 -3.85
CA ALA A 15 2.64 19.09 -4.69
C ALA A 15 3.28 17.89 -3.96
N LYS A 16 2.62 16.74 -4.13
CA LYS A 16 2.86 15.40 -3.56
C LYS A 16 2.42 15.19 -2.11
N PRO A 17 1.17 14.71 -1.89
CA PRO A 17 1.01 13.60 -0.97
C PRO A 17 1.65 12.36 -1.61
N SER A 18 2.98 12.27 -1.64
CA SER A 18 3.66 10.97 -1.77
C SER A 18 3.73 10.38 -0.37
N GLY A 19 2.54 10.01 0.09
CA GLY A 19 2.24 9.57 1.43
C GLY A 19 0.77 9.23 1.39
N ALA A 20 0.43 8.26 0.52
CA ALA A 20 -0.85 7.61 0.52
C ALA A 20 -1.02 6.89 1.87
N ALA A 21 -1.40 7.65 2.90
CA ALA A 21 -2.28 7.15 3.94
C ALA A 21 -3.66 7.70 3.56
N PRO A 22 -4.64 6.83 3.28
CA PRO A 22 -5.61 6.51 4.32
C PRO A 22 -6.03 5.02 4.28
N SER A 23 -6.28 4.33 5.38
CA SER A 23 -7.51 4.52 6.15
C SER A 23 -7.47 3.75 7.46
N ARG A 24 -7.74 4.45 8.55
CA ARG A 24 -8.02 3.93 9.88
C ARG A 24 -9.47 3.41 9.99
N ALA A 25 -9.97 2.64 9.02
CA ALA A 25 -11.34 2.12 9.10
C ALA A 25 -11.54 0.83 8.30
N ARG A 26 -11.15 -0.30 8.88
CA ARG A 26 -12.00 -1.49 8.89
C ARG A 26 -11.76 -2.23 10.21
N PRO A 27 -12.77 -2.40 11.07
CA PRO A 27 -12.67 -3.31 12.18
C PRO A 27 -12.84 -4.71 11.60
N SER A 28 -11.73 -5.41 11.38
CA SER A 28 -11.59 -6.88 11.29
C SER A 28 -10.17 -7.13 10.81
N GLY A 29 -9.40 -7.95 11.53
CA GLY A 29 -8.00 -8.28 11.21
C GLY A 29 -7.82 -9.12 9.94
N ALA A 30 -8.43 -8.71 8.83
CA ALA A 30 -8.27 -9.32 7.52
C ALA A 30 -7.03 -8.72 6.86
N SER A 31 -5.86 -9.27 7.20
CA SER A 31 -4.70 -9.18 6.31
C SER A 31 -5.10 -9.77 4.96
N ASP A 32 -4.82 -9.06 3.87
CA ASP A 32 -4.95 -9.65 2.53
C ASP A 32 -4.00 -10.84 2.41
N ASP A 33 -4.42 -11.82 1.63
CA ASP A 33 -3.57 -12.96 1.31
C ASP A 33 -2.59 -12.57 0.20
N LEU A 34 -1.47 -11.96 0.60
CA LEU A 34 -0.39 -11.59 -0.32
C LEU A 34 0.16 -12.79 -1.11
N THR A 35 -0.11 -14.04 -0.69
CA THR A 35 0.32 -15.23 -1.45
C THR A 35 -0.40 -15.41 -2.79
N VAL A 36 -1.51 -14.70 -3.04
CA VAL A 36 -2.13 -14.65 -4.38
C VAL A 36 -1.23 -13.99 -5.42
N ILE A 37 -0.30 -13.12 -4.98
CA ILE A 37 0.65 -12.45 -5.88
C ILE A 37 1.73 -13.45 -6.25
N LYS A 38 1.86 -13.75 -7.54
CA LYS A 38 2.80 -14.75 -8.03
C LYS A 38 4.24 -14.33 -7.70
N GLY A 39 4.88 -15.12 -6.84
CA GLY A 39 6.25 -14.89 -6.34
C GLY A 39 6.32 -14.44 -4.87
N ILE A 40 5.20 -14.07 -4.25
CA ILE A 40 5.12 -13.91 -2.79
C ILE A 40 4.68 -15.25 -2.19
N GLY A 41 5.58 -15.90 -1.44
CA GLY A 41 5.24 -17.11 -0.68
C GLY A 41 4.79 -16.78 0.74
N LYS A 42 4.32 -17.81 1.49
CA LYS A 42 3.98 -17.65 2.93
C LYS A 42 5.09 -16.99 3.75
N ALA A 43 6.36 -17.34 3.50
CA ALA A 43 7.50 -16.73 4.20
C ALA A 43 7.65 -15.24 3.90
N THR A 44 7.48 -14.86 2.63
CA THR A 44 7.52 -13.47 2.15
C THR A 44 6.35 -12.68 2.74
N GLN A 45 5.13 -13.23 2.68
CA GLN A 45 3.93 -12.66 3.29
C GLN A 45 4.13 -12.40 4.78
N THR A 46 4.59 -13.38 5.56
CA THR A 46 4.81 -13.19 7.00
C THR A 46 5.80 -12.06 7.28
N ARG A 47 6.86 -11.93 6.49
CA ARG A 47 7.83 -10.83 6.62
C ARG A 47 7.21 -9.48 6.28
N LEU A 48 6.43 -9.41 5.21
CA LEU A 48 5.70 -8.20 4.79
C LEU A 48 4.70 -7.77 5.86
N GLN A 49 3.89 -8.72 6.36
CA GLN A 49 2.92 -8.49 7.42
C GLN A 49 3.60 -8.03 8.72
N LYS A 50 4.74 -8.63 9.09
CA LYS A 50 5.54 -8.22 10.26
C LYS A 50 6.07 -6.79 10.12
N ALA A 51 6.30 -6.34 8.89
CA ALA A 51 6.70 -4.96 8.59
C ALA A 51 5.51 -3.99 8.45
N GLY A 52 4.27 -4.47 8.58
CA GLY A 52 3.05 -3.69 8.47
C GLY A 52 2.43 -3.67 7.06
N TYR A 53 3.05 -4.31 6.07
CA TYR A 53 2.46 -4.49 4.74
C TYR A 53 1.53 -5.69 4.78
N VAL A 54 0.29 -5.47 5.21
CA VAL A 54 -0.72 -6.52 5.39
C VAL A 54 -1.78 -6.53 4.30
N SER A 55 -1.83 -5.51 3.43
CA SER A 55 -2.83 -5.35 2.37
C SER A 55 -2.22 -5.26 0.97
N TYR A 56 -2.98 -5.57 -0.08
CA TYR A 56 -2.53 -5.30 -1.46
C TYR A 56 -2.32 -3.80 -1.71
N ALA A 57 -3.11 -2.95 -1.06
CA ALA A 57 -2.94 -1.51 -1.11
C ALA A 57 -1.58 -1.07 -0.55
N ASP A 58 -1.12 -1.69 0.54
CA ASP A 58 0.20 -1.42 1.11
C ASP A 58 1.31 -1.84 0.15
N ILE A 59 1.19 -3.00 -0.50
CA ILE A 59 2.16 -3.43 -1.52
C ILE A 59 2.14 -2.49 -2.73
N ALA A 60 0.99 -2.13 -3.27
CA ALA A 60 0.92 -1.21 -4.40
C ALA A 60 1.52 0.17 -4.09
N ALA A 61 1.31 0.67 -2.86
CA ALA A 61 1.82 1.96 -2.39
C ALA A 61 3.26 1.92 -1.85
N CYS A 62 3.80 0.73 -1.54
CA CYS A 62 5.15 0.61 -1.00
C CYS A 62 6.23 0.95 -2.02
N ASP A 63 7.42 1.22 -1.49
CA ASP A 63 8.61 1.42 -2.31
C ASP A 63 9.27 0.06 -2.62
N PRO A 64 9.55 -0.25 -3.90
CA PRO A 64 10.15 -1.53 -4.27
C PRO A 64 11.52 -1.72 -3.65
N ALA A 65 12.31 -0.66 -3.44
CA ALA A 65 13.60 -0.78 -2.78
C ALA A 65 13.46 -1.18 -1.31
N LYS A 66 12.42 -0.69 -0.61
CA LYS A 66 12.15 -1.07 0.79
C LYS A 66 11.78 -2.54 0.93
N ILE A 67 10.95 -3.06 0.02
CA ILE A 67 10.56 -4.47 0.01
C ILE A 67 11.75 -5.36 -0.33
N VAL A 68 12.57 -4.97 -1.32
CA VAL A 68 13.82 -5.67 -1.66
C VAL A 68 14.72 -5.72 -0.44
N GLU A 69 14.99 -4.59 0.21
CA GLU A 69 15.81 -4.51 1.42
C GLU A 69 15.27 -5.38 2.57
N LEU A 70 13.95 -5.41 2.75
CA LEU A 70 13.29 -6.22 3.77
C LEU A 70 13.42 -7.73 3.51
N LEU A 71 13.39 -8.13 2.24
CA LEU A 71 13.38 -9.54 1.83
C LEU A 71 14.76 -10.06 1.43
N ARG A 72 15.74 -9.18 1.19
CA ARG A 72 17.11 -9.53 0.75
C ARG A 72 17.76 -10.57 1.66
N ASP A 73 17.43 -10.51 2.96
CA ASP A 73 18.00 -11.34 4.01
C ASP A 73 17.50 -12.80 4.00
N GLY A 74 16.47 -13.10 3.19
CA GLY A 74 15.96 -14.47 3.07
C GLY A 74 15.92 -15.00 1.65
N GLN A 75 15.87 -14.11 0.65
CA GLN A 75 15.69 -14.51 -0.75
C GLN A 75 16.32 -13.46 -1.68
N PRO A 76 16.92 -13.87 -2.81
CA PRO A 76 17.32 -12.93 -3.85
C PRO A 76 16.07 -12.39 -4.57
N ILE A 77 15.61 -11.22 -4.14
CA ILE A 77 14.51 -10.48 -4.75
C ILE A 77 15.07 -9.23 -5.43
N SER A 78 14.70 -9.01 -6.69
CA SER A 78 15.07 -7.81 -7.45
C SER A 78 13.93 -6.80 -7.47
N ARG A 79 14.26 -5.53 -7.70
CA ARG A 79 13.27 -4.45 -7.83
C ARG A 79 12.17 -4.75 -8.87
N GLU A 80 12.55 -5.33 -10.01
CA GLU A 80 11.60 -5.68 -11.10
C GLU A 80 10.57 -6.71 -10.63
N ARG A 81 10.99 -7.68 -9.81
CA ARG A 81 10.08 -8.65 -9.22
C ARG A 81 9.10 -7.98 -8.28
N VAL A 82 9.56 -7.04 -7.45
CA VAL A 82 8.67 -6.27 -6.58
C VAL A 82 7.75 -5.36 -7.38
N GLU A 83 8.23 -4.72 -8.45
CA GLU A 83 7.37 -3.95 -9.36
C GLU A 83 6.26 -4.82 -9.96
N GLY A 84 6.58 -6.06 -10.36
CA GLY A 84 5.58 -7.05 -10.76
C GLY A 84 4.58 -7.37 -9.65
N TRP A 85 5.01 -7.42 -8.38
CA TRP A 85 4.10 -7.57 -7.25
C TRP A 85 3.21 -6.36 -7.05
N ARG A 86 3.74 -5.14 -7.19
CA ARG A 86 2.98 -3.89 -7.07
C ARG A 86 1.90 -3.77 -8.14
N ALA A 87 2.24 -4.12 -9.38
CA ALA A 87 1.29 -4.14 -10.50
C ALA A 87 0.15 -5.14 -10.23
N GLN A 88 0.48 -6.37 -9.82
CA GLN A 88 -0.53 -7.37 -9.45
C GLN A 88 -1.37 -6.92 -8.26
N ALA A 89 -0.75 -6.38 -7.21
CA ALA A 89 -1.44 -5.86 -6.03
C ALA A 89 -2.40 -4.71 -6.38
N ALA A 90 -2.02 -3.84 -7.33
CA ALA A 90 -2.86 -2.76 -7.81
C ALA A 90 -4.09 -3.25 -8.61
N THR A 91 -3.96 -4.37 -9.32
CA THR A 91 -5.10 -5.05 -9.96
C THR A 91 -5.97 -5.76 -8.92
N LEU A 92 -5.36 -6.49 -7.99
CA LEU A 92 -6.06 -7.26 -6.96
C LEU A 92 -6.82 -6.38 -5.98
N ARG A 93 -6.29 -5.20 -5.61
CA ARG A 93 -7.05 -4.24 -4.77
C ARG A 93 -8.33 -3.75 -5.48
N ASP A 94 -8.29 -3.66 -6.82
CA ASP A 94 -9.43 -3.20 -7.63
C ASP A 94 -10.46 -4.33 -7.76
N GLU A 95 -9.99 -5.55 -8.07
CA GLU A 95 -10.82 -6.75 -8.09
C GLU A 95 -11.41 -7.10 -6.72
N ALA A 96 -10.66 -6.98 -5.62
CA ALA A 96 -11.16 -7.24 -4.27
C ALA A 96 -12.24 -6.23 -3.86
N GLY A 97 -12.20 -5.01 -4.40
CA GLY A 97 -13.28 -4.03 -4.26
C GLY A 97 -14.54 -4.40 -5.05
N LYS A 98 -14.41 -5.25 -6.08
CA LYS A 98 -15.48 -5.66 -7.00
C LYS A 98 -16.04 -7.06 -6.73
N SER A 99 -15.24 -7.93 -6.12
CA SER A 99 -15.59 -9.32 -5.80
C SER A 99 -16.53 -9.45 -4.58
N GLY A 100 -16.73 -8.38 -3.81
CA GLY A 100 -17.72 -8.35 -2.72
C GLY A 100 -19.18 -8.21 -3.14
N GLY A 101 -19.52 -8.25 -4.44
CA GLY A 101 -20.86 -7.93 -4.94
C GLY A 101 -21.47 -8.90 -5.95
N ALA A 102 -20.86 -10.05 -6.23
CA ALA A 102 -21.43 -11.05 -7.14
C ALA A 102 -21.22 -12.47 -6.60
N SER A 103 -21.92 -12.79 -5.51
CA SER A 103 -22.49 -14.13 -5.39
C SER A 103 -23.93 -14.01 -5.90
N ASP A 104 -24.11 -14.41 -7.15
CA ASP A 104 -25.42 -14.84 -7.69
C ASP A 104 -25.56 -16.34 -7.43
#